data_AF-A0A3B9EPM5-F1
#
_entry.id   AF-A0A3B9EPM5-F1
#
_cell.length_a   1.000
_cell.length_b   1.000
_cell.length_c   1.000
_cell.angle_alpha   90.00
_cell.angle_beta   90.00
_cell.angle_gamma   90.00
#
_symmetry.space_group_name_H-M   'P 1'
#
loop_
_entity.id
_entity.type
_entity.pdbx_description
1 polymer ?
#
loop_
_entity_poly.entity_id
_entity_poly.type
_entity_poly.pdbx_seq_one_letter_code
_entity_poly.pdbx_strand_id
1 'polypeptide(L)' 'METPSIESGRLRLRGWRREDFGPFAALRGSLEDQASRAVAERLGAVVEGQGKLNGEPRLIYRHVGPEKAKA' A
#
# COMPACT_ATOMS: atom_id res chain seq x y z
N MET A 1 -19.16 20.22 2.14
CA MET A 1 -19.41 20.09 0.69
C MET A 1 -19.41 18.61 0.38
N GLU A 2 -20.52 18.06 -0.09
CA GLU A 2 -20.62 16.62 -0.40
C GLU A 2 -19.93 16.33 -1.73
N THR A 3 -19.07 15.32 -1.80
CA THR A 3 -18.39 14.95 -3.04
C THR A 3 -19.35 14.17 -3.94
N PRO A 4 -19.65 14.64 -5.17
CA PRO A 4 -20.56 13.94 -6.07
C PRO A 4 -20.00 12.57 -6.48
N SER A 5 -20.89 11.61 -6.71
CA SER A 5 -20.54 10.24 -7.14
C SER A 5 -21.17 9.86 -8.47
N ILE A 6 -20.45 9.05 -9.26
CA ILE A 6 -20.90 8.45 -10.53
C ILE A 6 -20.67 6.94 -10.46
N GLU A 7 -21.67 6.13 -10.85
CA GLU A 7 -21.58 4.67 -10.83
C GLU A 7 -22.13 4.07 -12.12
N SER A 8 -21.42 3.08 -12.66
CA SER A 8 -21.81 2.26 -13.81
C SER A 8 -21.47 0.79 -13.53
N GLY A 9 -21.81 -0.11 -14.46
CA GLY A 9 -21.49 -1.53 -14.32
C GLY A 9 -19.98 -1.87 -14.23
N ARG A 10 -19.08 -0.93 -14.53
CA ARG A 10 -17.61 -1.15 -14.51
C ARG A 10 -16.81 -0.09 -13.76
N LEU A 11 -17.42 1.04 -13.40
CA LEU A 11 -16.71 2.18 -12.84
C LEU A 11 -17.52 2.80 -11.70
N ARG A 12 -16.85 3.12 -10.60
CA ARG A 12 -17.41 3.92 -9.51
C ARG A 12 -16.45 5.03 -9.12
N LEU A 13 -16.87 6.28 -9.33
CA LEU A 13 -16.20 7.49 -8.88
C LEU A 13 -16.97 8.02 -7.67
N ARG A 14 -16.29 8.16 -6.54
CA ARG A 14 -16.85 8.71 -5.30
C ARG A 14 -15.76 9.42 -4.51
N GLY A 15 -16.16 10.17 -3.49
CA GLY A 15 -15.21 10.74 -2.53
C GLY A 15 -14.34 9.66 -1.87
N TRP A 16 -13.10 10.06 -1.54
CA TRP A 16 -12.14 9.23 -0.82
C TRP A 16 -12.72 8.78 0.52
N ARG A 17 -12.64 7.49 0.79
CA ARG A 17 -12.94 6.90 2.10
C ARG A 17 -11.67 6.34 2.70
N ARG A 18 -11.57 6.35 4.02
CA ARG A 18 -10.42 5.80 4.73
C ARG A 18 -10.24 4.30 4.47
N GLU A 19 -11.31 3.58 4.17
CA GLU A 19 -11.28 2.16 3.78
C GLU A 19 -10.65 1.94 2.39
N ASP A 20 -10.69 2.95 1.50
CA ASP A 20 -9.94 2.93 0.23
C ASP A 20 -8.44 2.97 0.46
N PHE A 21 -8.02 3.31 1.70
CA PHE A 21 -6.64 3.28 2.13
C PHE A 21 -6.19 1.94 2.73
N GLY A 22 -7.10 0.98 2.92
CA GLY A 22 -6.75 -0.41 3.24
C GLY A 22 -5.71 -1.04 2.29
N PRO A 23 -5.77 -0.83 0.96
CA PRO A 23 -4.77 -1.32 0.00
C PRO A 23 -3.46 -0.52 -0.07
N PHE A 24 -3.14 0.39 0.88
CA PHE A 24 -1.81 1.06 0.92
C PHE A 24 -0.67 0.10 1.33
N ALA A 25 -0.96 -1.19 1.48
CA ALA A 25 0.03 -2.25 1.47
C ALA A 25 0.62 -2.37 0.06
N ALA A 26 1.75 -1.70 -0.17
CA ALA A 26 2.58 -1.94 -1.33
C ALA A 26 3.18 -3.35 -1.22
N LEU A 27 2.62 -4.29 -1.98
CA LEU A 27 3.23 -5.59 -2.21
C LEU A 27 4.33 -5.42 -3.26
N ARG A 28 5.61 -5.49 -2.84
CA ARG A 28 6.65 -6.40 -3.39
C ARG A 28 8.08 -5.84 -3.29
N GLY A 29 8.97 -6.68 -2.76
CA GLY A 29 10.35 -6.90 -3.22
C GLY A 29 10.61 -8.40 -3.18
N SER A 30 11.45 -8.96 -4.06
CA SER A 30 11.98 -10.32 -3.85
C SER A 30 12.60 -10.42 -2.46
N LEU A 31 12.59 -11.61 -1.83
CA LEU A 31 13.35 -11.81 -0.58
C LEU A 31 14.83 -11.45 -0.77
N GLU A 32 15.30 -11.52 -2.01
CA GLU A 32 16.69 -11.27 -2.41
C GLU A 32 16.94 -9.84 -2.94
N ASP A 33 15.90 -9.00 -3.08
CA ASP A 33 16.03 -7.65 -3.62
C ASP A 33 16.46 -6.65 -2.53
N GLN A 34 17.78 -6.58 -2.32
CA GLN A 34 18.39 -5.75 -1.28
C GLN A 34 18.22 -4.24 -1.55
N ALA A 35 18.22 -3.82 -2.82
CA ALA A 35 18.11 -2.40 -3.18
C ALA A 35 16.69 -1.87 -2.88
N SER A 36 15.66 -2.63 -3.28
CA SER A 36 14.27 -2.27 -2.99
C SER A 36 13.99 -2.28 -1.48
N ARG A 37 14.54 -3.25 -0.75
CA ARG A 37 14.48 -3.29 0.72
C ARG A 37 15.07 -2.04 1.37
N ALA A 38 16.27 -1.63 0.96
CA ALA A 38 16.91 -0.44 1.50
C ALA A 38 16.08 0.83 1.25
N VAL A 39 15.43 0.94 0.08
CA VAL A 39 14.53 2.05 -0.22
C VAL A 39 13.29 2.02 0.68
N ALA A 40 12.65 0.86 0.85
CA ALA A 40 11.46 0.71 1.69
C ALA A 40 11.76 1.10 3.16
N GLU A 41 12.86 0.59 3.72
CA GLU A 41 13.31 0.93 5.07
C GLU A 41 13.61 2.44 5.21
N ARG A 42 14.29 3.04 4.22
CA ARG A 42 14.56 4.50 4.20
C ARG A 42 13.28 5.34 4.16
N LEU A 43 12.23 4.85 3.51
CA LEU A 43 10.92 5.49 3.45
C LEU A 43 10.04 5.20 4.69
N GLY A 44 10.59 4.57 5.73
CA GLY A 44 9.88 4.29 6.98
C GLY A 44 8.85 3.17 6.87
N ALA A 45 8.97 2.30 5.86
CA ALA A 45 8.12 1.11 5.76
C ALA A 45 8.49 0.08 6.83
N VAL A 46 7.49 -0.59 7.39
CA VAL A 46 7.68 -1.72 8.31
C VAL A 46 7.31 -3.03 7.62
N VAL A 47 8.08 -4.08 7.86
CA VAL A 47 7.69 -5.44 7.42
C VAL A 47 6.52 -5.88 8.26
N GLU A 48 5.39 -6.14 7.62
CA GLU A 48 4.17 -6.63 8.27
C GLU A 48 4.07 -8.15 8.22
N GLY A 49 4.66 -8.79 7.21
CA GLY A 49 4.65 -10.23 7.09
C GLY A 49 5.18 -10.74 5.75
N GLN A 50 4.82 -11.99 5.46
CA GLN A 50 5.12 -12.66 4.20
C GLN A 50 3.82 -13.03 3.49
N GLY A 51 3.79 -12.83 2.17
CA GLY A 51 2.66 -13.18 1.30
C GLY A 51 3.13 -13.90 0.05
N LYS A 52 2.19 -14.26 -0.82
CA LYS A 52 2.50 -14.79 -2.16
C LYS A 52 2.02 -13.82 -3.22
N LEU A 53 2.84 -13.61 -4.25
CA LEU A 53 2.46 -12.84 -5.42
C LEU A 53 2.94 -13.57 -6.68
N ASN A 54 1.98 -13.98 -7.50
CA ASN A 54 2.17 -14.92 -8.63
C ASN A 54 2.74 -16.28 -8.18
N GLY A 55 2.32 -16.79 -7.01
CA GLY A 55 2.81 -18.05 -6.44
C GLY A 55 4.12 -17.94 -5.67
N GLU A 56 4.90 -16.89 -5.91
CA GLU A 56 6.21 -16.67 -5.28
C GLU A 56 6.11 -15.98 -3.91
N PRO A 57 6.90 -16.38 -2.91
CA PRO A 57 6.94 -15.73 -1.61
C PRO A 57 7.51 -14.30 -1.70
N ARG A 58 6.89 -13.36 -0.99
CA ARG A 58 7.25 -11.94 -0.95
C ARG A 58 7.10 -11.38 0.46
N LEU A 59 7.87 -10.36 0.79
CA LEU A 59 7.64 -9.55 1.99
C LEU A 59 6.52 -8.53 1.73
N ILE A 60 5.69 -8.32 2.74
CA ILE A 60 4.65 -7.29 2.77
C ILE A 60 5.20 -6.14 3.60
N TYR A 61 5.37 -4.97 2.96
CA TYR A 61 5.78 -3.75 3.63
C TYR A 61 4.54 -2.85 3.80
N ARG A 62 4.39 -2.29 5.00
CA ARG A 62 3.39 -1.27 5.31
C ARG A 62 4.10 0.05 5.52
N HIS A 63 3.79 1.04 4.71
CA HIS A 63 4.15 2.41 5.04
C HIS A 63 3.19 2.93 6.12
N VAL A 64 3.73 3.62 7.11
CA VAL A 64 2.90 4.37 8.06
C VAL A 64 2.20 5.49 7.29
N GLY A 65 0.92 5.73 7.56
CA GLY A 65 0.18 6.82 6.95
C GLY A 65 0.79 8.19 7.32
N PRO A 66 0.42 9.26 6.60
CA PRO A 66 0.97 10.60 6.80
C PRO A 66 0.82 11.12 8.23
N GLU A 67 -0.11 10.58 9.01
CA GLU A 67 -0.29 10.89 10.44
C GLU A 67 0.92 10.52 11.34
N LYS A 68 1.83 9.66 10.87
CA LYS A 68 3.03 9.24 11.62
C LYS A 68 4.34 9.66 10.95
N ALA A 69 4.29 10.35 9.81
CA ALA A 69 5.47 10.98 9.23
C ALA A 69 5.85 12.19 10.13
N LYS A 70 6.70 11.95 11.14
CA LYS A 70 7.30 13.05 11.91
C LYS A 70 8.15 13.88 10.95
N ALA A 71 7.87 15.19 10.91
CA ALA A 71 8.68 16.21 10.26
C ALA A 71 10.08 16.31 10.87
#